data_AF-A0A7X3S2M0-F1
#
_entry.id   AF-A0A7X3S2M0-F1
#
_cell.length_a   1.000
_cell.length_b   1.000
_cell.length_c   1.000
_cell.angle_alpha   90.00
_cell.angle_beta   90.00
_cell.angle_gamma   90.00
#
_symmetry.space_group_name_H-M   'P 1'
#
loop_
_entity.id
_entity.type
_entity.pdbx_description
1 polymer ?
#
loop_
_entity_poly.entity_id
_entity_poly.type
_entity_poly.pdbx_seq_one_letter_code
_entity_poly.pdbx_strand_id
1 'polypeptide(L)'
;MFEEEKTFILRFNLVAEFPEDYEGDDDGYAWLHDWETRVKPELFKTVVSALRAHPSWSVHVRNRGMAATDEVEIALKKTFSTDERSLPE
;
A
#
# COMPACT_ATOMS: atom_id res chain seq x y z
N MET A 1 -10.03 -21.93 -15.83
CA MET A 1 -9.58 -21.74 -14.44
C MET A 1 -10.60 -20.84 -13.78
N PHE A 2 -11.14 -21.23 -12.63
CA PHE A 2 -12.04 -20.35 -11.86
C PHE A 2 -11.18 -19.40 -11.02
N GLU A 3 -11.54 -18.13 -10.98
CA GLU A 3 -10.83 -17.09 -10.24
C GLU A 3 -11.82 -16.34 -9.35
N GLU A 4 -11.44 -16.15 -8.09
CA GLU A 4 -12.18 -15.34 -7.12
C GLU A 4 -11.34 -14.13 -6.78
N GLU A 5 -11.97 -12.96 -6.79
CA GLU A 5 -11.31 -11.68 -6.55
C GLU A 5 -11.92 -11.00 -5.33
N LYS A 6 -11.06 -10.39 -4.51
CA LYS A 6 -11.47 -9.53 -3.41
C LYS A 6 -10.52 -8.34 -3.30
N THR A 7 -11.10 -7.16 -3.22
CA THR A 7 -10.37 -5.91 -2.99
C THR A 7 -10.69 -5.38 -1.60
N PHE A 8 -9.67 -4.83 -0.94
CA PHE A 8 -9.84 -3.99 0.24
C PHE A 8 -8.98 -2.73 0.10
N ILE A 9 -9.34 -1.66 0.80
CA ILE A 9 -8.64 -0.38 0.73
C ILE A 9 -8.01 -0.09 2.08
N LEU A 10 -6.70 0.16 2.08
CA LEU A 10 -5.97 0.76 3.19
C LEU A 10 -5.75 2.25 2.87
N ARG A 11 -6.23 3.15 3.72
CA ARG A 11 -6.17 4.60 3.49
C ARG A 11 -5.51 5.29 4.68
N PHE A 12 -4.56 6.16 4.37
CA PHE A 12 -3.93 7.07 5.33
C PHE A 12 -4.60 8.44 5.22
N ASN A 13 -4.90 9.05 6.37
CA ASN A 13 -5.35 10.44 6.44
C ASN A 13 -4.28 11.22 7.19
N LEU A 14 -3.69 12.22 6.54
CA LEU A 14 -2.63 13.02 7.13
C LEU A 14 -3.21 14.34 7.58
N VAL A 15 -2.83 14.76 8.78
CA VAL A 15 -3.24 16.03 9.36
C VAL A 15 -1.99 16.70 9.92
N ALA A 16 -1.78 17.96 9.54
CA ALA A 16 -0.80 18.84 10.16
C ALA A 16 -1.56 19.95 10.87
N GLU A 17 -1.28 20.12 12.16
CA GLU A 17 -1.86 21.18 12.98
C GLU A 17 -0.86 22.32 13.10
N PHE A 18 -1.34 23.54 12.91
CA PHE A 18 -0.53 24.75 12.96
C PHE A 18 -1.06 25.68 14.06
N PRO A 19 -0.18 26.50 14.67
CA PRO A 19 -0.60 27.57 15.58
C PRO A 19 -1.59 28.55 14.94
N GLU A 20 -2.41 29.21 15.77
CA GLU A 20 -3.42 30.17 15.29
C GLU A 20 -2.82 31.38 14.56
N ASP A 21 -1.56 31.71 14.83
CA ASP A 21 -0.79 32.78 14.22
C ASP A 21 0.01 32.35 12.99
N TYR A 22 -0.21 31.14 12.46
CA TYR A 22 0.47 30.64 11.28
C TYR A 22 0.03 31.38 10.00
N GLU A 23 0.95 32.13 9.39
CA GLU A 23 0.68 32.93 8.19
C GLU A 23 0.73 32.13 6.87
N GLY A 24 1.00 30.82 6.93
CA GLY A 24 0.84 29.92 5.77
C GLY A 24 2.08 29.73 4.89
N ASP A 25 3.10 30.58 5.01
CA ASP A 25 4.24 30.62 4.07
C ASP A 25 5.55 30.01 4.65
N ASP A 26 5.55 29.61 5.93
CA ASP A 26 6.78 29.24 6.64
C ASP A 26 7.22 27.77 6.46
N ASP A 27 6.31 26.84 6.15
CA ASP A 27 6.65 25.42 6.11
C ASP A 27 6.94 24.85 4.71
N GLY A 28 6.52 25.53 3.63
CA GLY A 28 6.69 25.04 2.26
C GLY A 28 6.19 23.61 2.01
N TYR A 29 5.15 23.17 2.73
CA TYR A 29 4.67 21.78 2.78
C TYR A 29 5.71 20.77 3.30
N ALA A 30 6.62 21.18 4.18
CA ALA A 30 7.70 20.33 4.71
C ALA A 30 7.17 19.03 5.34
N TRP A 31 6.04 19.07 6.04
CA TRP A 31 5.41 17.87 6.60
C TRP A 31 4.98 16.87 5.51
N LEU A 32 4.40 17.37 4.41
CA LEU A 32 4.00 16.54 3.28
C LEU A 32 5.23 16.02 2.52
N HIS A 33 6.27 16.84 2.39
CA HIS A 33 7.53 16.44 1.79
C HIS A 33 8.22 15.32 2.59
N ASP A 34 8.27 15.43 3.92
CA ASP A 34 8.80 14.39 4.80
C ASP A 34 8.01 13.08 4.65
N TRP A 35 6.69 13.18 4.63
CA TRP A 35 5.82 12.03 4.39
C TRP A 35 6.10 11.35 3.04
N GLU A 36 6.09 12.10 1.93
CA GLU A 36 6.25 11.55 0.57
C GLU A 36 7.65 11.01 0.31
N THR A 37 8.71 11.61 0.91
CA THR A 37 10.10 11.23 0.62
C THR A 37 10.69 10.21 1.60
N ARG A 38 10.15 10.09 2.81
CA ARG A 38 10.71 9.22 3.86
C ARG A 38 9.71 8.19 4.35
N VAL A 39 8.62 8.65 4.96
CA VAL A 39 7.70 7.75 5.68
C VAL A 39 6.97 6.80 4.73
N LYS A 40 6.39 7.33 3.65
CA LYS A 40 5.62 6.54 2.67
C LYS A 40 6.47 5.48 1.97
N PRO A 41 7.68 5.78 1.44
CA PRO A 41 8.56 4.76 0.87
C PRO A 41 8.96 3.64 1.85
N GLU A 42 9.24 3.98 3.12
CA GLU A 42 9.61 3.01 4.16
C GLU A 42 8.44 2.07 4.51
N LEU A 43 7.24 2.62 4.67
CA LEU A 43 6.03 1.84 4.89
C LEU A 43 5.76 0.89 3.71
N PHE A 44 5.85 1.40 2.48
CA PHE A 44 5.63 0.59 1.29
C PHE A 44 6.63 -0.58 1.20
N LYS A 45 7.91 -0.31 1.45
CA LYS A 45 8.95 -1.33 1.50
C LYS A 45 8.65 -2.39 2.56
N THR A 46 8.20 -1.97 3.74
CA THR A 46 7.88 -2.88 4.84
C THR A 46 6.69 -3.77 4.50
N VAL A 47 5.61 -3.20 3.96
CA VAL A 47 4.41 -3.95 3.54
C VAL A 47 4.77 -4.98 2.47
N VAL A 48 5.47 -4.58 1.40
CA VAL A 48 5.87 -5.50 0.33
C VAL A 48 6.79 -6.61 0.86
N SER A 49 7.71 -6.28 1.77
CA SER A 49 8.61 -7.27 2.38
C SER A 49 7.85 -8.27 3.24
N ALA A 50 6.89 -7.80 4.05
CA ALA A 50 6.04 -8.67 4.85
C ALA A 50 5.20 -9.61 3.98
N LEU A 51 4.61 -9.10 2.89
CA LEU A 51 3.83 -9.91 1.95
C LEU A 51 4.69 -10.98 1.28
N ARG A 52 5.92 -10.64 0.86
CA ARG A 52 6.86 -11.59 0.25
C ARG A 52 7.35 -12.68 1.22
N ALA A 53 7.24 -12.48 2.53
CA ALA A 53 7.55 -13.50 3.52
C ALA A 53 6.52 -14.65 3.56
N HIS A 54 5.39 -14.51 2.86
CA HIS A 54 4.37 -15.56 2.71
C HIS A 54 4.44 -16.20 1.32
N PRO A 55 5.23 -17.29 1.13
CA PRO A 55 5.56 -17.82 -0.20
C PRO A 55 4.37 -18.43 -0.97
N SER A 56 3.23 -18.65 -0.30
CA SER A 56 1.99 -19.09 -0.94
C SER A 56 1.30 -17.97 -1.73
N TRP A 57 1.79 -16.73 -1.64
CA TRP A 57 1.26 -15.56 -2.34
C TRP A 57 2.32 -14.95 -3.26
N SER A 58 1.95 -14.75 -4.52
CA SER A 58 2.71 -13.94 -5.48
C SER A 58 2.32 -12.47 -5.32
N VAL A 59 3.32 -11.59 -5.20
CA VAL A 59 3.13 -10.15 -4.95
C VAL A 59 3.56 -9.33 -6.17
N HIS A 60 2.67 -8.50 -6.70
CA HIS A 60 2.94 -7.61 -7.84
C HIS A 60 2.44 -6.20 -7.55
N VAL A 61 3.25 -5.19 -7.88
CA VAL A 61 2.81 -3.79 -7.86
C VAL A 61 2.19 -3.47 -9.20
N ARG A 62 0.98 -2.92 -9.21
CA ARG A 62 0.29 -2.45 -10.41
C ARG A 62 0.19 -0.93 -10.40
N ASN A 63 0.42 -0.34 -11.56
CA ASN A 63 0.07 1.05 -11.80
C ASN A 63 -1.15 1.07 -12.72
N ARG A 64 -2.24 1.70 -12.28
CA ARG A 64 -3.50 1.82 -13.04
C ARG A 64 -3.62 3.13 -13.83
N GLY A 65 -2.50 3.78 -14.11
CA GLY A 65 -2.44 5.08 -14.79
C GLY A 65 -2.55 6.28 -13.84
N MET A 66 -2.47 6.05 -12.53
CA MET A 66 -2.42 7.10 -11.51
C MET A 66 -0.97 7.37 -11.10
N ALA A 67 -0.70 8.59 -10.63
CA ALA A 67 0.61 8.88 -10.06
C ALA A 67 0.80 8.02 -8.79
N ALA A 68 2.02 7.54 -8.56
CA ALA A 68 2.34 6.77 -7.34
C ALA A 68 2.21 7.63 -6.06
N THR A 69 2.13 8.95 -6.21
CA THR A 69 1.75 9.88 -5.15
C THR A 69 0.29 9.69 -4.73
N ASP A 70 -0.59 9.31 -5.65
CA ASP A 70 -2.04 9.28 -5.46
C ASP A 70 -2.53 7.87 -5.13
N GLU A 71 -2.04 6.86 -5.87
CA GLU A 71 -2.45 5.46 -5.67
C GLU A 71 -1.31 4.50 -5.97
N VAL A 72 -1.17 3.48 -5.11
CA VAL A 72 -0.33 2.31 -5.37
C VAL A 72 -1.15 1.05 -5.09
N GLU A 73 -1.32 0.23 -6.12
CA GLU A 73 -1.98 -1.07 -5.97
C GLU A 73 -0.94 -2.19 -5.79
N ILE A 74 -1.09 -2.97 -4.73
CA ILE A 74 -0.35 -4.22 -4.52
C ILE A 74 -1.30 -5.38 -4.78
N ALA A 75 -1.15 -6.04 -5.92
CA ALA A 75 -1.92 -7.23 -6.27
C ALA A 75 -1.26 -8.49 -5.71
N LEU A 76 -2.08 -9.34 -5.10
CA LEU A 76 -1.69 -10.62 -4.53
C LEU A 76 -2.41 -11.73 -5.26
N LYS A 77 -1.68 -12.78 -5.64
CA LYS A 77 -2.27 -13.96 -6.27
C LYS A 77 -1.85 -15.21 -5.51
N LYS A 78 -2.82 -16.04 -5.12
CA LYS A 78 -2.59 -17.40 -4.64
C LYS A 78 -3.06 -18.38 -5.69
N THR A 79 -2.21 -19.34 -6.04
CA THR A 79 -2.58 -20.42 -6.95
C THR A 79 -2.77 -21.68 -6.12
N PHE A 80 -3.99 -22.23 -6.18
CA PHE A 80 -4.29 -23.51 -5.55
C PHE A 80 -3.93 -24.62 -6.53
N SER A 81 -3.07 -25.54 -6.08
CA SER A 81 -2.82 -26.77 -6.82
C SER A 81 -3.96 -27.77 -6.58
N THR A 82 -4.18 -28.70 -7.51
CA THR A 82 -5.27 -29.69 -7.43
C THR A 82 -5.14 -30.60 -6.19
N ASP A 83 -3.94 -30.71 -5.61
CA ASP A 83 -3.64 -31.53 -4.42
C ASP A 83 -4.23 -30.95 -3.12
N GLU A 84 -4.32 -29.61 -3.02
CA GLU A 84 -4.76 -28.89 -1.81
C GLU A 84 -6.29 -28.83 -1.64
N ARG A 85 -7.06 -29.29 -2.63
CA ARG A 85 -8.54 -29.33 -2.56
C ARG A 85 -9.08 -30.48 -1.70
N SER A 86 -8.21 -31.24 -1.04
CA SER A 86 -8.53 -32.49 -0.34
C SER A 86 -8.65 -32.34 1.17
N LEU A 87 -8.44 -31.15 1.75
CA LEU A 87 -8.56 -30.95 3.19
C LEU A 87 -10.04 -30.74 3.57
N PRO A 88 -10.63 -31.58 4.44
CA PRO A 88 -12.01 -31.41 4.90
C PRO A 88 -12.15 -30.20 5.83
N GLU A 89 -13.36 -29.66 5.86
CA GLU A 89 -13.82 -28.45 6.57
C GLU A 89 -13.50 -28.39 8.06
#